data_AF-A0A8J2BP27-F1
#
_entry.id   AF-A0A8J2BP27-F1
#
_cell.length_a   1.000
_cell.length_b   1.000
_cell.length_c   1.000
_cell.angle_alpha   90.00
_cell.angle_beta   90.00
_cell.angle_gamma   90.00
#
_symmetry.space_group_name_H-M   'P 1'
#
loop_
_entity.id
_entity.type
_entity.pdbx_description
1 polymer ?
#
loop_
_entity_poly.entity_id
_entity_poly.type
_entity_poly.pdbx_seq_one_letter_code
_entity_poly.pdbx_strand_id
1 'polypeptide(L)'
;MGILLGSAFPVKRMRWLKNLLATTLLPALASELATLGELTGQTLGHGQWKNLASLSFASGFLIWLAIYFLLPRPFWLYVLGHELTHALLAYLHGAQVYSFRVSSHGGAITTNRTGVLIALAPYIIPLYTLLWVALWKIVDYYYSLSAYQWLLYAGMGLTWGFHFSFTLSMMKECQPDFQEHGYFFSWVLIAGANLLWALVFLALTNPAVSWGGMARSLATHLWKQYTYWGHWLVAGLGQWVGRSVSQRGSTGT
;
A
#
# COMPACT_ATOMS: atom_id res chain seq x y z
N MET A 1 12.70 47.57 -10.82
CA MET A 1 11.27 47.44 -10.44
C MET A 1 10.94 45.95 -10.44
N GLY A 2 10.65 45.36 -9.28
CA GLY A 2 10.17 43.98 -9.14
C GLY A 2 11.22 42.90 -8.83
N ILE A 3 11.82 42.93 -7.63
CA ILE A 3 12.46 41.76 -7.01
C ILE A 3 11.33 40.80 -6.60
N LEU A 4 11.17 39.66 -7.29
CA LEU A 4 10.33 38.57 -6.80
C LEU A 4 11.16 37.69 -5.87
N LEU A 5 11.03 37.97 -4.56
CA LEU A 5 11.38 37.07 -3.47
C LEU A 5 10.51 35.80 -3.56
N GLY A 6 10.95 34.81 -4.34
CA GLY A 6 10.49 33.43 -4.20
C GLY A 6 11.31 32.76 -3.10
N SER A 7 10.74 32.61 -1.91
CA SER A 7 11.36 31.95 -0.76
C SER A 7 11.67 30.48 -1.03
N ALA A 8 12.86 30.21 -1.57
CA ALA A 8 13.39 28.86 -1.71
C ALA A 8 13.91 28.31 -0.37
N PHE A 9 13.04 28.10 0.63
CA PHE A 9 13.32 27.28 1.81
C PHE A 9 12.00 26.77 2.46
N PRO A 10 11.82 25.46 2.80
CA PRO A 10 12.59 24.31 2.32
C PRO A 10 11.72 23.03 2.12
N VAL A 11 11.60 22.53 0.88
CA VAL A 11 11.11 21.16 0.61
C VAL A 11 11.89 20.11 1.43
N LYS A 12 13.17 20.38 1.71
CA LYS A 12 14.06 19.52 2.53
C LYS A 12 13.66 19.44 4.02
N ARG A 13 13.04 20.48 4.60
CA ARG A 13 12.73 20.56 6.05
C ARG A 13 11.44 19.85 6.45
N MET A 14 10.60 19.42 5.51
CA MET A 14 9.45 18.55 5.82
C MET A 14 9.73 17.06 5.60
N ARG A 15 10.82 16.72 4.89
CA ARG A 15 11.18 15.32 4.62
C ARG A 15 11.61 14.55 5.87
N TRP A 16 12.36 15.18 6.78
CA TRP A 16 12.76 14.52 8.03
C TRP A 16 11.57 14.26 8.96
N LEU A 17 10.58 15.17 9.00
CA LEU A 17 9.32 14.96 9.72
C LEU A 17 8.52 13.78 9.14
N LYS A 18 8.42 13.70 7.81
CA LYS A 18 7.80 12.56 7.12
C LYS A 18 8.53 11.25 7.42
N ASN A 19 9.86 11.26 7.42
CA ASN A 19 10.63 10.07 7.79
C ASN A 19 10.46 9.69 9.26
N LEU A 20 10.36 10.66 10.17
CA LEU A 20 10.05 10.39 11.57
C LEU A 20 8.68 9.74 11.72
N LEU A 21 7.67 10.28 11.02
CA LEU A 21 6.33 9.70 10.95
C LEU A 21 6.37 8.28 10.37
N ALA A 22 7.11 8.04 9.30
CA ALA A 22 7.29 6.71 8.72
C ALA A 22 7.89 5.72 9.74
N THR A 23 8.89 6.15 10.52
CA THR A 23 9.46 5.33 11.60
C THR A 23 8.41 4.97 12.65
N THR A 24 7.51 5.89 13.01
CA THR A 24 6.41 5.58 13.95
C THR A 24 5.35 4.65 13.39
N LEU A 25 5.30 4.47 12.06
CA LEU A 25 4.41 3.53 11.38
C LEU A 25 5.01 2.14 11.19
N LEU A 26 6.33 1.95 11.39
CA LEU A 26 6.97 0.63 11.27
C LEU A 26 6.36 -0.43 12.21
N PRO A 27 6.03 -0.12 13.48
CA PRO A 27 5.33 -1.09 14.33
C PRO A 27 3.99 -1.51 13.75
N ALA A 28 3.23 -0.59 13.11
CA ALA A 28 1.98 -0.93 12.46
C ALA A 28 2.17 -1.88 11.27
N LEU A 29 3.18 -1.66 10.43
CA LEU A 29 3.54 -2.61 9.35
C LEU A 29 3.91 -3.99 9.90
N ALA A 30 4.67 -4.03 11.00
CA ALA A 30 5.02 -5.28 11.65
C ALA A 30 3.78 -5.99 12.21
N SER A 31 2.80 -5.24 12.70
CA SER A 31 1.51 -5.78 13.17
C SER A 31 0.70 -6.36 12.02
N GLU A 32 0.59 -5.67 10.88
CA GLU A 32 -0.10 -6.18 9.69
C GLU A 32 0.55 -7.46 9.16
N LEU A 33 1.89 -7.51 9.10
CA LEU A 33 2.64 -8.73 8.73
C LEU A 33 2.41 -9.88 9.72
N ALA A 34 2.41 -9.60 11.02
CA ALA A 34 2.17 -10.59 12.05
C ALA A 34 0.73 -11.14 11.97
N THR A 35 -0.27 -10.28 11.78
CA THR A 35 -1.66 -10.67 11.56
C THR A 35 -1.80 -11.50 10.29
N LEU A 36 -1.19 -11.08 9.18
CA LEU A 36 -1.22 -11.83 7.93
C LEU A 36 -0.59 -13.21 8.13
N GLY A 37 0.56 -13.29 8.78
CA GLY A 37 1.24 -14.55 9.10
C GLY A 37 0.43 -15.48 10.00
N GLU A 38 -0.21 -14.93 11.04
CA GLU A 38 -1.09 -15.68 11.94
C GLU A 38 -2.28 -16.29 11.18
N LEU A 39 -3.03 -15.45 10.44
CA LEU A 39 -4.24 -15.86 9.76
C LEU A 39 -3.95 -16.81 8.59
N THR A 40 -2.86 -16.58 7.85
CA THR A 40 -2.40 -17.52 6.81
C THR A 40 -1.95 -18.85 7.42
N GLY A 41 -1.23 -18.83 8.55
CA GLY A 41 -0.84 -20.04 9.27
C GLY A 41 -2.04 -20.88 9.72
N GLN A 42 -3.06 -20.24 10.30
CA GLN A 42 -4.33 -20.90 10.65
C GLN A 42 -5.02 -21.49 9.42
N THR A 43 -5.11 -20.69 8.35
CA THR A 43 -5.73 -21.08 7.07
C THR A 43 -5.05 -22.31 6.46
N LEU A 44 -3.71 -22.36 6.48
CA LEU A 44 -2.91 -23.46 5.96
C LEU A 44 -3.02 -24.71 6.84
N GLY A 45 -2.85 -24.55 8.17
CA GLY A 45 -2.87 -25.66 9.13
C GLY A 45 -4.19 -26.41 9.18
N HIS A 46 -5.32 -25.72 8.97
CA HIS A 46 -6.66 -26.34 8.94
C HIS A 46 -7.12 -26.74 7.53
N GLY A 47 -6.29 -26.55 6.49
CA GLY A 47 -6.64 -26.89 5.11
C GLY A 47 -7.73 -26.02 4.49
N GLN A 48 -8.11 -24.92 5.15
CA GLN A 48 -9.22 -24.04 4.74
C GLN A 48 -8.94 -23.28 3.45
N TRP A 49 -7.66 -23.16 3.05
CA TRP A 49 -7.26 -22.60 1.76
C TRP A 49 -7.73 -23.41 0.54
N LYS A 50 -8.09 -24.69 0.71
CA LYS A 50 -8.55 -25.56 -0.39
C LYS A 50 -10.03 -25.32 -0.74
N ASN A 51 -10.49 -24.08 -0.64
CA ASN A 51 -11.83 -23.68 -1.04
C ASN A 51 -11.80 -23.03 -2.42
N LEU A 52 -12.95 -23.01 -3.10
CA LEU A 52 -13.05 -22.50 -4.47
C LEU A 52 -12.60 -21.04 -4.59
N ALA A 53 -12.91 -20.18 -3.61
CA ALA A 53 -12.57 -18.77 -3.65
C ALA A 53 -11.07 -18.54 -3.55
N SER A 54 -10.41 -19.13 -2.54
CA SER A 54 -8.95 -19.05 -2.37
C SER A 54 -8.20 -19.63 -3.56
N LEU A 55 -8.61 -20.80 -4.07
CA LEU A 55 -7.97 -21.42 -5.23
C LEU A 55 -8.16 -20.59 -6.51
N SER A 56 -9.36 -20.04 -6.72
CA SER A 56 -9.63 -19.18 -7.87
C SER A 56 -8.81 -17.90 -7.81
N PHE A 57 -8.77 -17.21 -6.66
CA PHE A 57 -7.94 -16.03 -6.46
C PHE A 57 -6.45 -16.33 -6.70
N ALA A 58 -5.93 -17.40 -6.11
CA ALA A 58 -4.55 -17.82 -6.32
C ALA A 58 -4.27 -18.12 -7.79
N SER A 59 -5.18 -18.80 -8.50
CA SER A 59 -5.02 -19.10 -9.91
C SER A 59 -4.97 -17.85 -10.77
N GLY A 60 -5.86 -16.87 -10.53
CA GLY A 60 -5.86 -15.60 -11.25
C GLY A 60 -4.58 -14.80 -11.02
N PHE A 61 -4.11 -14.77 -9.77
CA PHE A 61 -2.84 -14.13 -9.43
C PHE A 61 -1.65 -14.79 -10.13
N LEU A 62 -1.58 -16.13 -10.13
CA LEU A 62 -0.52 -16.90 -10.80
C LEU A 62 -0.58 -16.73 -12.32
N ILE A 63 -1.77 -16.71 -12.92
CA ILE A 63 -1.97 -16.42 -14.34
C ILE A 63 -1.41 -15.05 -14.67
N TRP A 64 -1.72 -14.02 -13.86
CA TRP A 64 -1.13 -12.71 -14.06
C TRP A 64 0.40 -12.73 -13.96
N LEU A 65 0.97 -13.39 -12.94
CA LEU A 65 2.42 -13.48 -12.81
C LEU A 65 3.05 -14.15 -14.04
N ALA A 66 2.44 -15.21 -14.57
CA ALA A 66 2.87 -15.83 -15.81
C ALA A 66 2.83 -14.83 -16.98
N ILE A 67 1.76 -14.05 -17.13
CA ILE A 67 1.67 -12.98 -18.14
C ILE A 67 2.80 -11.95 -17.93
N TYR A 68 3.01 -11.48 -16.70
CA TYR A 68 3.97 -10.42 -16.39
C TYR A 68 5.43 -10.81 -16.67
N PHE A 69 5.78 -12.08 -16.43
CA PHE A 69 7.15 -12.59 -16.59
C PHE A 69 7.40 -13.24 -17.96
N LEU A 70 6.39 -13.83 -18.60
CA LEU A 70 6.56 -14.61 -19.83
C LEU A 70 6.08 -13.89 -21.10
N LEU A 71 5.22 -12.88 -20.99
CA LEU A 71 4.64 -12.15 -22.12
C LEU A 71 5.04 -10.66 -22.11
N PRO A 72 4.89 -9.95 -23.25
CA PRO A 72 5.05 -8.50 -23.28
C PRO A 72 4.10 -7.82 -22.29
N ARG A 73 4.67 -6.98 -21.41
CA ARG A 73 3.91 -6.31 -20.34
C ARG A 73 2.94 -5.29 -20.94
N PRO A 74 1.67 -5.27 -20.54
CA PRO A 74 0.69 -4.28 -21.00
C PRO A 74 0.92 -2.93 -20.31
N PHE A 75 2.07 -2.29 -20.54
CA PHE A 75 2.50 -1.10 -19.82
C PHE A 75 1.57 0.10 -20.01
N TRP A 76 1.01 0.28 -21.21
CA TRP A 76 0.03 1.36 -21.47
C TRP A 76 -1.21 1.24 -20.58
N LEU A 77 -1.67 0.01 -20.29
CA LEU A 77 -2.81 -0.23 -19.41
C LEU A 77 -2.45 0.14 -17.98
N TYR A 78 -1.21 -0.16 -17.56
CA TYR A 78 -0.71 0.26 -16.27
C TYR A 78 -0.70 1.80 -16.15
N VAL A 79 -0.13 2.50 -17.14
CA VAL A 79 -0.09 3.96 -17.18
C VAL A 79 -1.50 4.55 -17.16
N LEU A 80 -2.44 3.98 -17.90
CA LEU A 80 -3.84 4.44 -17.88
C LEU A 80 -4.42 4.38 -16.47
N GLY A 81 -4.32 3.23 -15.80
CA GLY A 81 -4.81 3.06 -14.43
C GLY A 81 -4.08 3.97 -13.43
N HIS A 82 -2.79 4.18 -13.65
CA HIS A 82 -1.94 5.06 -12.83
C HIS A 82 -2.44 6.51 -12.84
N GLU A 83 -2.51 7.10 -14.03
CA GLU A 83 -2.97 8.49 -14.18
C GLU A 83 -4.44 8.66 -13.81
N LEU A 84 -5.28 7.67 -14.14
CA LEU A 84 -6.70 7.71 -13.78
C LEU A 84 -6.88 7.72 -12.26
N THR A 85 -6.09 6.94 -11.53
CA THR A 85 -6.17 6.93 -10.07
C THR A 85 -5.74 8.28 -9.48
N HIS A 86 -4.68 8.91 -10.01
CA HIS A 86 -4.34 10.27 -9.61
C HIS A 86 -5.48 11.26 -9.87
N ALA A 87 -6.08 11.22 -11.07
CA ALA A 87 -7.16 12.12 -11.44
C ALA A 87 -8.40 11.94 -10.54
N LEU A 88 -8.80 10.69 -10.28
CA LEU A 88 -9.90 10.37 -9.37
C LEU A 88 -9.66 10.94 -7.97
N LEU A 89 -8.46 10.73 -7.42
CA LEU A 89 -8.15 11.23 -6.07
C LEU A 89 -8.02 12.75 -6.04
N ALA A 90 -7.51 13.36 -7.11
CA ALA A 90 -7.51 14.82 -7.26
C ALA A 90 -8.95 15.37 -7.20
N TYR A 91 -9.88 14.80 -7.97
CA TYR A 91 -11.29 15.21 -7.93
C TYR A 91 -11.94 15.02 -6.55
N LEU A 92 -11.69 13.87 -5.89
CA LEU A 92 -12.22 13.60 -4.55
C LEU A 92 -11.69 14.60 -3.50
N HIS A 93 -10.51 15.18 -3.70
CA HIS A 93 -9.95 16.24 -2.85
C HIS A 93 -10.31 17.66 -3.31
N GLY A 94 -11.31 17.80 -4.20
CA GLY A 94 -11.78 19.08 -4.71
C GLY A 94 -10.76 19.80 -5.59
N ALA A 95 -9.82 19.07 -6.19
CA ALA A 95 -8.88 19.60 -7.16
C ALA A 95 -9.47 19.58 -8.57
N GLN A 96 -8.91 20.42 -9.44
CA GLN A 96 -9.24 20.44 -10.87
C GLN A 96 -8.10 19.78 -11.65
N VAL A 97 -8.45 18.87 -12.55
CA VAL A 97 -7.52 18.26 -13.50
C VAL A 97 -7.65 19.00 -14.84
N TYR A 98 -6.57 19.67 -15.26
CA TYR A 98 -6.54 20.48 -16.49
C TYR A 98 -6.03 19.70 -17.70
N SER A 99 -5.21 18.68 -17.48
CA SER A 99 -4.74 17.81 -18.56
C SER A 99 -4.58 16.38 -18.06
N PHE A 100 -4.84 15.44 -18.96
CA PHE A 100 -4.72 14.01 -18.74
C PHE A 100 -4.07 13.40 -19.98
N ARG A 101 -2.88 12.82 -19.83
CA ARG A 101 -2.15 12.18 -20.93
C ARG A 101 -1.72 10.78 -20.54
N VAL A 102 -1.95 9.84 -21.45
CA VAL A 102 -1.56 8.44 -21.32
C VAL A 102 -0.94 7.99 -22.63
N SER A 103 0.19 7.30 -22.54
CA SER A 103 0.88 6.72 -23.70
C SER A 103 1.55 5.40 -23.31
N SER A 104 2.07 4.67 -24.31
CA SER A 104 2.86 3.46 -24.09
C SER A 104 4.23 3.71 -23.46
N HIS A 105 4.64 4.97 -23.29
CA HIS A 105 5.95 5.35 -22.71
C HIS A 105 5.82 6.06 -21.36
N GLY A 106 4.60 6.33 -20.90
CA GLY A 106 4.34 7.07 -19.67
C GLY A 106 3.09 7.93 -19.77
N GLY A 107 2.75 8.58 -18.67
CA GLY A 107 1.58 9.43 -18.53
C GLY A 107 1.87 10.63 -17.63
N ALA A 108 0.90 11.54 -17.57
CA ALA A 108 0.88 12.60 -16.59
C ALA A 108 -0.52 13.22 -16.50
N ILE A 109 -0.90 13.61 -15.30
CA ILE A 109 -1.97 14.59 -15.08
C ILE A 109 -1.40 15.96 -14.71
N THR A 110 -2.13 17.01 -15.04
CA THR A 110 -1.87 18.36 -14.50
C THR A 110 -3.04 18.78 -13.64
N THR A 111 -2.77 19.12 -12.38
CA THR A 111 -3.78 19.45 -11.37
C THR A 111 -3.35 20.69 -10.56
N ASN A 112 -4.32 21.44 -10.04
CA ASN A 112 -4.05 22.61 -9.16
C ASN A 112 -3.74 22.24 -7.71
N ARG A 113 -3.87 20.96 -7.32
CA ARG A 113 -3.51 20.47 -5.99
C ARG A 113 -2.71 19.18 -6.09
N THR A 114 -1.64 19.10 -5.30
CA THR A 114 -0.88 17.88 -5.06
C THR A 114 -0.90 17.55 -3.56
N GLY A 115 -0.60 16.30 -3.22
CA GLY A 115 -0.59 15.84 -1.83
C GLY A 115 -0.26 14.35 -1.76
N VAL A 116 0.14 13.88 -0.56
CA VAL A 116 0.59 12.49 -0.36
C VAL A 116 -0.43 11.49 -0.90
N LEU A 117 -1.71 11.68 -0.58
CA LEU A 117 -2.77 10.76 -1.00
C LEU A 117 -2.97 10.77 -2.51
N ILE A 118 -2.87 11.92 -3.17
CA ILE A 118 -2.98 12.03 -4.64
C ILE A 118 -1.75 11.37 -5.27
N ALA A 119 -0.54 11.74 -4.84
CA ALA A 119 0.72 11.25 -5.38
C ALA A 119 0.92 9.74 -5.17
N LEU A 120 0.49 9.18 -4.05
CA LEU A 120 0.65 7.75 -3.77
C LEU A 120 -0.55 6.91 -4.21
N ALA A 121 -1.66 7.54 -4.61
CA ALA A 121 -2.92 6.88 -4.96
C ALA A 121 -2.77 5.63 -5.85
N PRO A 122 -2.09 5.68 -7.01
CA PRO A 122 -2.01 4.52 -7.91
C PRO A 122 -1.20 3.34 -7.35
N TYR A 123 -0.37 3.57 -6.33
CA TYR A 123 0.42 2.54 -5.67
C TYR A 123 -0.32 1.90 -4.49
N ILE A 124 -1.36 2.56 -3.96
CA ILE A 124 -2.13 2.09 -2.79
C ILE A 124 -3.55 1.62 -3.16
N ILE A 125 -4.11 2.08 -4.28
CA ILE A 125 -5.46 1.72 -4.72
C ILE A 125 -5.35 0.73 -5.89
N PRO A 126 -5.80 -0.53 -5.72
CA PRO A 126 -5.84 -1.51 -6.80
C PRO A 126 -7.05 -1.23 -7.70
N LEU A 127 -6.98 -0.15 -8.48
CA LEU A 127 -8.09 0.39 -9.28
C LEU A 127 -8.80 -0.70 -10.09
N TYR A 128 -8.06 -1.53 -10.82
CA TYR A 128 -8.64 -2.58 -11.65
C TYR A 128 -9.36 -3.67 -10.85
N THR A 129 -8.91 -3.97 -9.63
CA THR A 129 -9.65 -4.88 -8.72
C THR A 129 -10.97 -4.26 -8.27
N LEU A 130 -10.97 -2.96 -7.95
CA LEU A 130 -12.20 -2.27 -7.58
C LEU A 130 -13.19 -2.18 -8.74
N LEU A 131 -12.71 -1.87 -9.95
CA LEU A 131 -13.53 -1.85 -11.15
C LEU A 131 -14.08 -3.24 -11.48
N TRP A 132 -13.28 -4.29 -11.33
CA TRP A 132 -13.72 -5.67 -11.52
C TRP A 132 -14.83 -6.05 -10.55
N VAL A 133 -14.67 -5.76 -9.26
CA VAL A 133 -15.72 -6.03 -8.25
C VAL A 133 -16.97 -5.19 -8.50
N ALA A 134 -16.82 -3.91 -8.86
CA ALA A 134 -17.96 -3.04 -9.16
C ALA A 134 -18.74 -3.55 -10.38
N LEU A 135 -18.04 -3.89 -11.48
CA LEU A 135 -18.64 -4.48 -12.66
C LEU A 135 -19.36 -5.79 -12.32
N TRP A 136 -18.71 -6.67 -11.54
CA TRP A 136 -19.32 -7.92 -11.09
C TRP A 136 -20.63 -7.67 -10.34
N LYS A 137 -20.63 -6.75 -9.37
CA LYS A 137 -21.83 -6.43 -8.57
C LYS A 137 -22.96 -5.84 -9.42
N ILE A 138 -22.63 -5.01 -10.41
CA ILE A 138 -23.63 -4.45 -11.34
C ILE A 138 -24.25 -5.58 -12.16
N VAL A 139 -23.44 -6.48 -12.73
CA VAL A 139 -23.97 -7.58 -13.55
C VAL A 139 -24.75 -8.58 -12.70
N ASP A 140 -24.23 -8.97 -11.53
CA ASP A 140 -24.87 -9.90 -10.59
C ASP A 140 -26.24 -9.40 -10.09
N TYR A 141 -26.40 -8.08 -9.99
CA TYR A 141 -27.68 -7.46 -9.64
C TYR A 141 -28.78 -7.71 -10.69
N TYR A 142 -28.43 -7.68 -11.98
CA TYR A 142 -29.39 -7.91 -13.08
C TYR A 142 -29.47 -9.38 -13.48
N TYR A 143 -28.39 -10.13 -13.35
CA TYR A 143 -28.24 -11.52 -13.77
C TYR A 143 -27.49 -12.29 -12.71
N SER A 144 -28.13 -13.26 -12.03
CA SER A 144 -27.45 -14.02 -10.98
C SER A 144 -26.18 -14.71 -11.51
N LEU A 145 -25.03 -14.35 -10.96
CA LEU A 145 -23.73 -14.94 -11.27
C LEU A 145 -23.28 -15.92 -10.19
N SER A 146 -24.21 -16.44 -9.38
CA SER A 146 -23.94 -17.38 -8.28
C SER A 146 -23.15 -18.61 -8.71
N ALA A 147 -23.45 -19.18 -9.88
CA ALA A 147 -22.72 -20.32 -10.45
C ALA A 147 -21.29 -19.97 -10.90
N TYR A 148 -20.97 -18.68 -11.07
CA TYR A 148 -19.73 -18.20 -11.65
C TYR A 148 -18.83 -17.49 -10.64
N GLN A 149 -19.10 -17.54 -9.34
CA GLN A 149 -18.32 -16.83 -8.30
C GLN A 149 -16.80 -17.10 -8.38
N TRP A 150 -16.38 -18.24 -8.90
CA TRP A 150 -14.97 -18.51 -9.18
C TRP A 150 -14.33 -17.46 -10.11
N LEU A 151 -15.05 -16.93 -11.10
CA LEU A 151 -14.59 -15.84 -11.98
C LEU A 151 -14.39 -14.53 -11.22
N LEU A 152 -15.25 -14.21 -10.25
CA LEU A 152 -15.06 -13.04 -9.39
C LEU A 152 -13.70 -13.12 -8.70
N TYR A 153 -13.46 -14.21 -7.99
CA TYR A 153 -12.23 -14.41 -7.22
C TYR A 153 -11.00 -14.51 -8.13
N ALA A 154 -11.08 -15.24 -9.25
CA ALA A 154 -9.99 -15.31 -10.23
C ALA A 154 -9.67 -13.94 -10.82
N GLY A 155 -10.67 -13.15 -11.21
CA GLY A 155 -10.46 -11.80 -11.71
C GLY A 155 -9.86 -10.87 -10.65
N MET A 156 -10.31 -10.96 -9.39
CA MET A 156 -9.70 -10.22 -8.28
C MET A 156 -8.21 -10.57 -8.10
N GLY A 157 -7.87 -11.86 -8.15
CA GLY A 157 -6.49 -12.32 -8.08
C GLY A 157 -5.64 -11.82 -9.24
N LEU A 158 -6.19 -11.86 -10.46
CA LEU A 158 -5.53 -11.39 -11.68
C LEU A 158 -5.25 -9.88 -11.61
N THR A 159 -6.27 -9.07 -11.28
CA THR A 159 -6.13 -7.60 -11.22
C THR A 159 -5.30 -7.14 -10.02
N TRP A 160 -5.33 -7.87 -8.90
CA TRP A 160 -4.46 -7.56 -7.77
C TRP A 160 -3.01 -7.96 -8.07
N GLY A 161 -2.78 -9.08 -8.75
CA GLY A 161 -1.47 -9.43 -9.29
C GLY A 161 -0.92 -8.34 -10.20
N PHE A 162 -1.77 -7.80 -11.09
CA PHE A 162 -1.46 -6.66 -11.95
C PHE A 162 -0.97 -5.46 -11.13
N HIS A 163 -1.79 -5.03 -10.18
CA HIS A 163 -1.46 -3.90 -9.31
C HIS A 163 -0.13 -4.15 -8.57
N PHE A 164 -0.02 -5.29 -7.89
CA PHE A 164 1.14 -5.64 -7.08
C PHE A 164 2.44 -5.68 -7.88
N SER A 165 2.44 -6.34 -9.04
CA SER A 165 3.63 -6.50 -9.87
C SER A 165 4.13 -5.17 -10.41
N PHE A 166 3.21 -4.30 -10.88
CA PHE A 166 3.58 -2.99 -11.38
C PHE A 166 4.02 -2.04 -10.25
N THR A 167 3.33 -2.03 -9.10
CA THR A 167 3.73 -1.28 -7.91
C THR A 167 5.17 -1.62 -7.51
N LEU A 168 5.50 -2.91 -7.40
CA LEU A 168 6.88 -3.34 -7.08
C LEU A 168 7.90 -2.91 -8.14
N SER A 169 7.54 -2.96 -9.42
CA SER A 169 8.45 -2.54 -10.49
C SER A 169 8.70 -1.03 -10.45
N MET A 170 7.67 -0.23 -10.19
CA MET A 170 7.81 1.23 -10.16
C MET A 170 8.50 1.73 -8.89
N MET A 171 8.43 1.00 -7.78
CA MET A 171 9.22 1.32 -6.57
C MET A 171 10.73 1.30 -6.81
N LYS A 172 11.21 0.62 -7.87
CA LYS A 172 12.62 0.60 -8.28
C LYS A 172 12.98 1.78 -9.18
N GLU A 173 11.99 2.44 -9.77
CA GLU A 173 12.16 3.55 -10.68
C GLU A 173 12.22 4.88 -9.92
N CYS A 174 12.84 5.89 -10.54
CA CYS A 174 12.92 7.23 -9.98
C CYS A 174 11.63 8.04 -10.21
N GLN A 175 10.48 7.55 -9.74
CA GLN A 175 9.18 8.20 -9.95
C GLN A 175 9.09 9.57 -9.25
N PRO A 176 8.63 10.63 -9.95
CA PRO A 176 8.42 11.95 -9.34
C PRO A 176 7.53 11.92 -8.09
N ASP A 177 6.52 11.04 -8.09
CA ASP A 177 5.59 10.84 -6.97
C ASP A 177 6.29 10.55 -5.63
N PHE A 178 7.35 9.72 -5.67
CA PHE A 178 8.12 9.37 -4.48
C PHE A 178 9.11 10.47 -4.11
N GLN A 179 9.66 11.17 -5.10
CA GLN A 179 10.63 12.24 -4.87
C GLN A 179 9.99 13.43 -4.14
N GLU A 180 8.72 13.74 -4.43
CA GLU A 180 7.99 14.82 -3.75
C GLU A 180 7.90 14.57 -2.23
N HIS A 181 7.63 13.33 -1.81
CA HIS A 181 7.38 13.00 -0.41
C HIS A 181 8.54 12.33 0.33
N GLY A 182 9.51 11.77 -0.40
CA GLY A 182 10.64 10.99 0.12
C GLY A 182 10.36 9.48 0.05
N TYR A 183 11.29 8.73 -0.55
CA TYR A 183 11.15 7.29 -0.80
C TYR A 183 10.78 6.48 0.44
N PHE A 184 11.50 6.64 1.56
CA PHE A 184 11.25 5.86 2.77
C PHE A 184 9.82 6.01 3.28
N PHE A 185 9.34 7.26 3.41
CA PHE A 185 7.97 7.54 3.83
C PHE A 185 6.94 6.98 2.85
N SER A 186 7.15 7.17 1.54
CA SER A 186 6.26 6.63 0.51
C SER A 186 6.20 5.10 0.55
N TRP A 187 7.35 4.43 0.66
CA TRP A 187 7.41 2.97 0.72
C TRP A 187 6.70 2.39 1.94
N VAL A 188 6.82 3.02 3.11
CA VAL A 188 6.10 2.60 4.32
C VAL A 188 4.60 2.68 4.13
N LEU A 189 4.08 3.77 3.55
CA LEU A 189 2.64 3.90 3.27
C LEU A 189 2.16 2.93 2.20
N ILE A 190 2.93 2.74 1.13
CA ILE A 190 2.60 1.80 0.05
C ILE A 190 2.55 0.36 0.57
N ALA A 191 3.55 -0.03 1.36
CA ALA A 191 3.61 -1.34 1.97
C ALA A 191 2.41 -1.58 2.88
N GLY A 192 2.09 -0.62 3.76
CA GLY A 192 0.97 -0.76 4.70
C GLY A 192 -0.38 -0.87 3.99
N ALA A 193 -0.63 0.01 3.02
CA ALA A 193 -1.88 -0.06 2.25
C ALA A 193 -2.02 -1.40 1.51
N ASN A 194 -0.95 -1.94 0.91
CA ASN A 194 -1.00 -3.21 0.21
C ASN A 194 -1.11 -4.42 1.15
N LEU A 195 -0.54 -4.36 2.35
CA LEU A 195 -0.73 -5.38 3.38
C LEU A 195 -2.16 -5.40 3.91
N LEU A 196 -2.77 -4.23 4.10
CA LEU A 196 -4.20 -4.13 4.43
C LEU A 196 -5.07 -4.74 3.32
N TRP A 197 -4.77 -4.47 2.05
CA TRP A 197 -5.46 -5.15 0.93
C TRP A 197 -5.26 -6.67 0.96
N ALA A 198 -4.06 -7.16 1.26
CA ALA A 198 -3.81 -8.59 1.39
C ALA A 198 -4.64 -9.23 2.51
N LEU A 199 -4.77 -8.57 3.67
CA LEU A 199 -5.64 -8.98 4.77
C LEU A 199 -7.12 -9.01 4.34
N VAL A 200 -7.58 -7.97 3.64
CA VAL A 200 -8.94 -7.90 3.07
C VAL A 200 -9.20 -9.07 2.11
N PHE A 201 -8.29 -9.37 1.19
CA PHE A 201 -8.46 -10.50 0.28
C PHE A 201 -8.41 -11.85 0.98
N LEU A 202 -7.58 -12.00 2.02
CA LEU A 202 -7.58 -13.20 2.84
C LEU A 202 -8.95 -13.42 3.50
N ALA A 203 -9.53 -12.38 4.10
CA ALA A 203 -10.87 -12.45 4.71
C ALA A 203 -11.98 -12.71 3.68
N LEU A 204 -11.89 -12.11 2.49
CA LEU A 204 -12.88 -12.29 1.42
C LEU A 204 -12.85 -13.68 0.79
N THR A 205 -11.67 -14.31 0.72
CA THR A 205 -11.48 -15.59 0.05
C THR A 205 -11.46 -16.77 1.02
N ASN A 206 -11.29 -16.54 2.31
CA ASN A 206 -11.34 -17.58 3.33
C ASN A 206 -12.51 -17.34 4.32
N PRO A 207 -13.61 -18.12 4.21
CA PRO A 207 -14.76 -18.02 5.11
C PRO A 207 -14.44 -18.19 6.60
N ALA A 208 -13.33 -18.86 6.93
CA ALA A 208 -12.92 -19.04 8.32
C ALA A 208 -12.30 -17.77 8.94
N VAL A 209 -11.83 -16.84 8.11
CA VAL A 209 -11.27 -15.56 8.56
C VAL A 209 -12.41 -14.56 8.66
N SER A 210 -13.03 -14.49 9.84
CA SER A 210 -14.05 -13.48 10.11
C SER A 210 -13.44 -12.07 10.21
N TRP A 211 -14.17 -11.06 9.74
CA TRP A 211 -13.77 -9.64 9.86
C TRP A 211 -13.46 -9.23 11.30
N GLY A 212 -14.32 -9.62 12.25
CA GLY A 212 -14.11 -9.35 13.67
C GLY A 212 -12.92 -10.11 14.27
N GLY A 213 -12.62 -11.31 13.77
CA GLY A 213 -11.40 -12.04 14.14
C GLY A 213 -10.14 -11.35 13.63
N MET A 214 -10.13 -10.95 12.36
CA MET A 214 -9.04 -10.21 11.74
C MET A 214 -8.77 -8.88 12.46
N ALA A 215 -9.82 -8.10 12.74
CA ALA A 215 -9.68 -6.83 13.47
C ALA A 215 -9.13 -7.01 14.88
N ARG A 216 -9.56 -8.06 15.60
CA ARG A 216 -9.01 -8.39 16.93
C ARG A 216 -7.55 -8.79 16.85
N SER A 217 -7.16 -9.66 15.92
CA SER A 217 -5.75 -10.03 15.73
C SER A 217 -4.90 -8.80 15.42
N LEU A 218 -5.34 -7.94 14.50
CA LEU A 218 -4.64 -6.69 14.19
C LEU A 218 -4.51 -5.78 15.41
N ALA A 219 -5.57 -5.59 16.19
CA ALA A 219 -5.53 -4.80 17.42
C ALA A 219 -4.56 -5.38 18.46
N THR A 220 -4.55 -6.70 18.63
CA THR A 220 -3.63 -7.39 19.54
C THR A 220 -2.18 -7.21 19.10
N HIS A 221 -1.88 -7.39 17.81
CA HIS A 221 -0.52 -7.18 17.29
C HIS A 221 -0.11 -5.71 17.30
N LEU A 222 -1.02 -4.77 17.05
CA LEU A 222 -0.74 -3.33 17.20
C LEU A 222 -0.34 -3.01 18.63
N TRP A 223 -1.15 -3.43 19.61
CA TRP A 223 -0.83 -3.26 21.01
C TRP A 223 0.54 -3.85 21.36
N LYS A 224 0.80 -5.10 20.96
CA LYS A 224 2.06 -5.79 21.24
C LYS A 224 3.27 -5.08 20.60
N GLN A 225 3.19 -4.66 19.35
CA GLN A 225 4.34 -4.05 18.67
C GLN A 225 4.60 -2.62 19.13
N TYR A 226 3.56 -1.83 19.38
CA TYR A 226 3.75 -0.48 19.93
C TYR A 226 4.25 -0.49 21.37
N THR A 227 3.81 -1.45 22.21
CA THR A 227 4.35 -1.60 23.57
C THR A 227 5.81 -2.03 23.55
N TYR A 228 6.17 -3.04 22.75
CA TYR A 228 7.57 -3.46 22.59
C TYR A 228 8.46 -2.32 22.10
N TRP A 229 8.00 -1.57 21.08
CA TRP A 229 8.73 -0.44 20.53
C TRP A 229 8.90 0.69 21.55
N GLY A 230 7.86 1.00 22.33
CA GLY A 230 7.93 1.98 23.41
C GLY A 230 8.94 1.60 24.51
N HIS A 231 8.94 0.35 24.95
CA HIS A 231 9.93 -0.15 25.92
C HIS A 231 11.37 -0.06 25.38
N TRP A 232 11.56 -0.44 24.11
CA TRP A 232 12.87 -0.35 23.45
C TRP A 232 13.37 1.11 23.37
N LEU A 233 12.51 2.06 23.03
CA LEU A 233 12.85 3.48 22.98
C LEU A 233 13.27 4.03 24.35
N VAL A 234 12.49 3.73 25.40
CA VAL A 234 12.79 4.18 26.77
C VAL A 234 14.11 3.58 27.27
N ALA A 235 14.32 2.27 27.04
CA ALA A 235 15.57 1.61 27.41
C ALA A 235 16.78 2.19 26.67
N GLY A 236 16.67 2.44 25.36
CA GLY A 236 17.73 3.03 24.56
C GLY A 236 18.10 4.45 25.01
N LEU A 237 17.10 5.28 25.31
CA LEU A 237 17.31 6.62 25.86
C LEU A 237 17.99 6.57 27.23
N GLY A 238 17.55 5.67 28.12
CA GLY A 238 18.17 5.48 29.44
C GLY A 238 19.65 5.10 29.35
N GLN A 239 20.01 4.19 28.44
CA GLN A 239 21.40 3.80 28.19
C GLN A 239 22.24 4.96 27.63
N TRP A 240 21.69 5.74 26.70
CA TRP A 240 22.39 6.87 26.11
C TRP A 240 22.65 8.00 27.11
N VAL A 241 21.66 8.34 27.94
CA VAL A 241 21.81 9.33 29.01
C VAL A 241 22.86 8.85 30.02
N GLY A 242 22.80 7.59 30.45
CA GLY A 242 23.78 7.02 31.38
C GLY A 242 25.22 7.11 30.88
N ARG A 243 25.47 6.77 29.59
CA ARG A 243 26.80 6.90 28.97
C ARG A 243 27.26 8.35 28.84
N SER A 244 26.35 9.27 28.51
CA SER A 244 26.68 10.69 28.34
C SER A 244 27.07 11.35 29.68
N VAL A 245 26.42 10.94 30.77
CA VAL A 245 26.78 11.39 32.13
C VAL A 245 28.13 10.82 32.56
N SER A 246 28.39 9.52 32.33
CA SER A 246 29.66 8.90 32.73
C SER A 246 30.86 9.50 32.01
N GLN A 247 30.73 9.84 30.72
CA GLN A 247 31.82 10.45 29.93
C GLN A 247 32.17 11.87 30.38
N ARG A 248 31.19 12.67 30.82
CA ARG A 248 31.45 14.01 31.39
C ARG A 248 32.11 13.96 32.75
N GLY A 249 31.83 12.93 33.56
CA GLY A 249 32.49 12.72 34.85
C GLY A 249 33.96 12.35 34.74
N SER A 250 34.36 11.67 33.65
CA SER A 250 35.75 11.23 33.42
C SER A 250 36.68 12.27 32.78
N THR A 251 36.15 13.38 32.25
CA THR A 251 36.96 14.44 31.59
C THR A 251 37.17 15.68 32.48
N GLY A 252 36.69 15.65 33.73
CA GLY A 252 36.74 16.77 34.69
C GLY A 252 37.77 16.63 35.81
N THR A 253 38.73 15.70 35.68
CA THR A 253 39.86 15.49 36.59
C THR A 253 41.17 15.69 35.83
#